data_AF-A0AAW3JRI3-F1
#
_entry.id   AF-A0AAW3JRI3-F1
#
_cell.length_a   1.000
_cell.length_b   1.000
_cell.length_c   1.000
_cell.angle_alpha   90.00
_cell.angle_beta   90.00
_cell.angle_gamma   90.00
#
_symmetry.space_group_name_H-M   'P 1'
#
loop_
_entity.id
_entity.type
_entity.pdbx_description
1 polymer ?
#
loop_
_entity_poly.entity_id
_entity_poly.type
_entity_poly.pdbx_seq_one_letter_code
_entity_poly.pdbx_strand_id
1 'polypeptide(L)'
;MKKKICSIALSLCLVSSIALAPLNTTSTTVQAKAKKVKAKSVYYVPGSSYAYHSTRNCRTLRRSKTIKKITLKKAKALKLRACKVCH
;
A
#
# COMPACT_ATOMS: atom_id res chain seq x y z
N MET A 1 37.68 3.37 -36.06
CA MET A 1 36.52 3.77 -36.87
C MET A 1 35.39 4.20 -35.94
N LYS A 2 35.05 5.50 -35.87
CA LYS A 2 33.89 6.02 -35.11
C LYS A 2 32.98 6.74 -36.12
N LYS A 3 31.76 6.22 -36.26
CA LYS A 3 30.67 6.61 -37.16
C LYS A 3 29.43 6.61 -36.23
N LYS A 4 28.47 7.54 -36.22
CA LYS A 4 28.08 8.65 -37.07
C LYS A 4 27.21 9.58 -36.21
N ILE A 5 27.11 10.81 -36.70
CA ILE A 5 26.43 11.98 -36.17
C ILE A 5 24.93 11.83 -36.47
N CYS A 6 24.06 12.21 -35.54
CA CYS A 6 22.63 12.43 -35.78
C CYS A 6 22.32 13.87 -35.28
N SER A 7 21.96 14.88 -36.08
CA SER A 7 21.63 14.89 -37.51
C SER A 7 20.14 14.96 -37.80
N ILE A 8 19.26 15.49 -36.93
CA ILE A 8 17.88 15.86 -37.34
C ILE A 8 17.49 17.18 -36.68
N ALA A 9 17.52 18.22 -37.50
CA ALA A 9 16.92 19.52 -37.24
C ALA A 9 15.42 19.50 -37.60
N LEU A 10 14.73 20.52 -37.11
CA LEU A 10 13.55 21.15 -37.71
C LEU A 10 12.22 20.39 -37.62
N SER A 11 11.33 20.86 -36.74
CA SER A 11 9.96 21.18 -37.13
C SER A 11 9.24 21.95 -36.03
N LEU A 12 9.10 23.25 -36.27
CA LEU A 12 8.14 24.13 -35.61
C LEU A 12 6.75 23.75 -36.14
N CYS A 13 5.93 23.07 -35.34
CA CYS A 13 4.49 22.97 -35.62
C CYS A 13 3.75 24.00 -34.77
N LEU A 14 3.57 25.18 -35.37
CA LEU A 14 2.56 26.16 -34.99
C LEU A 14 1.16 25.64 -35.34
N VAL A 15 0.19 26.15 -34.56
CA VAL A 15 -1.27 26.16 -34.80
C VAL A 15 -1.99 24.85 -34.48
N SER A 16 -2.76 24.87 -33.38
CA SER A 16 -4.22 25.05 -33.49
C SER A 16 -4.83 24.97 -32.09
N SER A 17 -5.45 26.07 -31.68
CA SER A 17 -6.30 26.17 -30.51
C SER A 17 -7.39 25.09 -30.54
N ILE A 18 -7.29 24.10 -29.67
CA ILE A 18 -8.43 23.24 -29.36
C ILE A 18 -8.91 23.67 -27.98
N ALA A 19 -9.85 24.61 -27.98
CA ALA A 19 -10.70 24.85 -26.83
C ALA A 19 -11.59 23.61 -26.65
N LEU A 20 -11.08 22.63 -25.92
CA LEU A 20 -11.87 21.52 -25.44
C LEU A 20 -12.62 22.01 -24.19
N ALA A 21 -13.84 22.50 -24.40
CA ALA A 21 -14.78 22.67 -23.31
C ALA A 21 -14.93 21.31 -22.61
N PRO A 22 -14.74 21.20 -21.29
CA PRO A 22 -15.05 19.96 -20.61
C PRO A 22 -16.57 19.79 -20.67
N LEU A 23 -17.01 18.82 -21.47
CA LEU A 23 -18.33 18.21 -21.32
C LEU A 23 -18.42 17.82 -19.84
N ASN A 24 -19.28 18.53 -19.13
CA ASN A 24 -19.74 18.23 -17.78
C ASN A 24 -20.45 16.88 -17.81
N THR A 25 -19.64 15.83 -17.88
CA THR A 25 -20.05 14.51 -17.44
C THR A 25 -20.34 14.70 -15.97
N THR A 26 -21.62 14.89 -15.64
CA THR A 26 -22.19 14.60 -14.34
C THR A 26 -21.93 13.12 -14.07
N SER A 27 -20.68 12.80 -13.75
CA SER A 27 -20.36 11.71 -12.85
C SER A 27 -20.95 12.15 -11.53
N THR A 28 -22.22 11.80 -11.35
CA THR A 28 -22.84 11.67 -10.06
C THR A 28 -21.93 10.75 -9.26
N THR A 29 -20.99 11.37 -8.55
CA THR A 29 -20.19 10.72 -7.52
C THR A 29 -21.19 10.38 -6.43
N VAL A 30 -21.89 9.26 -6.62
CA VAL A 30 -22.43 8.51 -5.50
C VAL A 30 -21.17 8.13 -4.74
N GLN A 31 -20.76 9.01 -3.82
CA GLN A 31 -19.82 8.70 -2.78
C GLN A 31 -20.52 7.65 -1.93
N ALA A 32 -20.51 6.41 -2.44
CA ALA A 32 -20.65 5.24 -1.63
C ALA A 32 -19.60 5.45 -0.55
N LYS A 33 -20.05 5.84 0.65
CA LYS A 33 -19.25 5.83 1.86
C LYS A 33 -18.79 4.39 2.00
N ALA A 34 -17.65 4.09 1.37
CA ALA A 34 -16.96 2.83 1.52
C ALA A 34 -16.62 2.80 3.00
N LYS A 35 -17.47 2.11 3.77
CA LYS A 35 -17.30 1.84 5.19
C LYS A 35 -15.91 1.23 5.29
N LYS A 36 -14.90 2.05 5.64
CA LYS A 36 -13.52 1.60 5.78
C LYS A 36 -13.57 0.53 6.85
N VAL A 37 -13.63 -0.73 6.42
CA VAL A 37 -13.58 -1.88 7.30
C VAL A 37 -12.24 -1.73 8.00
N LYS A 38 -12.27 -1.30 9.27
CA LYS A 38 -11.07 -1.10 10.07
C LYS A 38 -10.36 -2.45 10.12
N ALA A 39 -9.33 -2.61 9.30
CA ALA A 39 -8.60 -3.86 9.21
C ALA A 39 -8.04 -4.17 10.61
N LYS A 40 -8.44 -5.30 11.20
CA LYS A 40 -8.00 -5.70 12.53
C LYS A 40 -6.47 -5.84 12.52
N SER A 41 -5.81 -4.98 13.29
CA SER A 41 -4.35 -4.97 13.42
C SER A 41 -3.90 -5.91 14.53
N VAL A 42 -2.75 -6.55 14.32
CA VAL A 42 -2.10 -7.49 15.25
C VAL A 42 -0.61 -7.15 15.34
N TYR A 43 0.07 -7.72 16.34
CA TYR A 43 1.49 -7.50 16.61
C TYR A 43 2.26 -8.81 16.44
N TYR A 44 3.50 -8.74 15.97
CA TYR A 44 4.38 -9.91 15.86
C TYR A 44 5.85 -9.50 15.95
N VAL A 45 6.74 -10.49 16.08
CA VAL A 45 8.19 -10.28 16.06
C VAL A 45 8.79 -10.95 14.82
N PRO A 46 9.36 -10.16 13.88
CA PRO A 46 9.99 -10.73 12.69
C PRO A 46 11.20 -11.58 13.07
N GLY A 47 11.34 -12.75 12.44
CA GLY A 47 12.52 -13.61 12.55
C GLY A 47 12.67 -14.40 13.86
N SER A 48 11.76 -14.25 14.84
CA SER A 48 11.90 -14.94 16.14
C SER A 48 10.62 -15.57 16.68
N SER A 49 9.44 -15.02 16.36
CA SER A 49 8.17 -15.58 16.83
C SER A 49 7.26 -15.89 15.66
N TYR A 50 6.87 -17.17 15.57
CA TYR A 50 5.86 -17.63 14.62
C TYR A 50 4.42 -17.28 15.07
N ALA A 51 4.24 -16.44 16.10
CA ALA A 51 2.93 -16.08 16.62
C ALA A 51 2.59 -14.60 16.36
N TYR A 52 1.31 -14.32 16.06
CA TYR A 52 0.74 -12.99 16.11
C TYR A 52 -0.08 -12.79 17.40
N HIS A 53 -0.16 -11.53 17.84
CA HIS A 53 -0.74 -11.12 19.11
C HIS A 53 -1.78 -10.02 18.92
N SER A 54 -2.82 -10.03 19.75
CA SER A 54 -3.87 -9.00 19.75
C SER A 54 -3.37 -7.69 20.34
N THR A 55 -2.46 -7.77 21.32
CA THR A 55 -1.90 -6.65 22.08
C THR A 55 -0.38 -6.71 22.15
N ARG A 56 0.27 -5.55 22.18
CA ARG A 56 1.72 -5.40 22.40
C ARG A 56 2.14 -5.83 23.82
N ASN A 57 1.23 -5.79 24.79
CA ASN A 57 1.52 -6.02 26.21
C ASN A 57 1.48 -7.49 26.64
N CYS A 58 1.27 -8.43 25.70
CA CYS A 58 1.26 -9.86 25.99
C CYS A 58 2.56 -10.26 26.73
N ARG A 59 2.43 -11.11 27.76
CA ARG A 59 3.55 -11.52 28.64
C ARG A 59 4.75 -12.08 27.86
N THR A 60 4.48 -12.76 26.75
CA THR A 60 5.49 -13.35 25.86
C THR A 60 6.05 -12.37 24.84
N LEU A 61 5.28 -11.34 24.45
CA LEU A 61 5.67 -10.38 23.41
C LEU A 61 6.42 -9.17 23.99
N ARG A 62 6.03 -8.69 25.17
CA ARG A 62 6.51 -7.41 25.74
C ARG A 62 8.03 -7.38 25.98
N ARG A 63 8.68 -8.54 26.09
CA ARG A 63 10.13 -8.67 26.26
C ARG A 63 10.91 -8.40 24.96
N SER A 64 10.26 -8.48 23.80
CA SER A 64 10.90 -8.33 22.51
C SER A 64 11.10 -6.86 22.14
N LYS A 65 12.27 -6.53 21.60
CA LYS A 65 12.61 -5.16 21.16
C LYS A 65 12.13 -4.82 19.74
N THR A 66 11.80 -5.83 18.93
CA THR A 66 11.53 -5.69 17.49
C THR A 66 10.05 -5.87 17.11
N ILE A 67 9.12 -5.45 17.97
CA ILE A 67 7.67 -5.67 17.79
C ILE A 67 7.11 -4.82 16.65
N LYS A 68 6.61 -5.46 15.59
CA LYS A 68 5.95 -4.81 14.45
C LYS A 68 4.43 -4.98 14.50
N LYS A 69 3.71 -3.96 14.03
CA LYS A 69 2.25 -3.98 13.87
C LYS A 69 1.89 -4.28 12.42
N ILE A 70 1.07 -5.29 12.18
CA ILE A 70 0.60 -5.73 10.85
C ILE A 70 -0.91 -5.95 10.85
N THR A 71 -1.51 -6.19 9.69
CA THR A 71 -2.92 -6.60 9.60
C THR A 71 -3.06 -8.10 9.78
N LEU A 72 -4.23 -8.55 10.24
CA LEU A 72 -4.53 -9.98 10.38
C LEU A 72 -4.42 -10.73 9.04
N LYS A 73 -4.76 -10.07 7.92
CA LYS A 73 -4.56 -10.62 6.57
C LYS A 73 -3.09 -10.89 6.27
N LYS A 74 -2.18 -9.96 6.61
CA LYS A 74 -0.73 -10.17 6.47
C LYS A 74 -0.23 -11.27 7.40
N ALA A 75 -0.71 -11.34 8.64
CA ALA A 75 -0.31 -12.40 9.58
C ALA A 75 -0.65 -13.81 9.05
N LYS A 76 -1.84 -13.97 8.47
CA LYS A 76 -2.25 -15.22 7.80
C LYS A 76 -1.39 -15.52 6.57
N ALA A 77 -1.08 -14.52 5.74
CA ALA A 77 -0.21 -14.69 4.57
C ALA A 77 1.22 -15.13 4.97
N LEU A 78 1.71 -14.63 6.11
CA LEU A 78 2.99 -15.03 6.71
C LEU A 78 2.91 -16.37 7.47
N LYS A 79 1.77 -17.06 7.44
CA LYS A 79 1.52 -18.33 8.15
C LYS A 79 1.83 -18.26 9.65
N LEU A 80 1.63 -17.10 10.27
CA LEU A 80 1.79 -16.92 11.71
C LEU A 80 0.62 -17.57 12.45
N ARG A 81 0.92 -18.25 13.56
CA ARG A 81 -0.05 -18.86 14.46
C ARG A 81 -0.64 -17.81 15.41
N ALA A 82 -1.84 -18.05 15.90
CA ALA A 82 -2.39 -17.21 16.98
C ALA A 82 -1.62 -17.48 18.28
N CYS A 83 -1.27 -16.43 19.02
CA CYS A 83 -0.68 -16.59 20.34
C CYS A 83 -1.72 -17.12 21.34
N LYS A 84 -1.50 -18.32 21.89
CA LYS A 84 -2.38 -18.98 22.88
C LYS A 84 -2.66 -18.19 24.18
N VAL A 85 -1.96 -17.08 24.41
CA VAL A 85 -2.06 -16.28 25.64
C VAL A 85 -2.99 -15.07 25.45
N CYS A 86 -3.02 -14.49 24.25
CA CYS A 86 -3.78 -13.26 23.98
C CYS A 86 -4.76 -13.39 22.81
N HIS A 87 -4.91 -14.60 22.27
CA HIS A 87 -5.89 -15.03 21.29
C HIS A 87 -6.39 -16.42 21.69
#